data_AF-A0A436G457-F1
#
_entry.id   AF-A0A436G457-F1
#
_cell.length_a   1.000
_cell.length_b   1.000
_cell.length_c   1.000
_cell.angle_alpha   90.00
_cell.angle_beta   90.00
_cell.angle_gamma   90.00
#
_symmetry.space_group_name_H-M   'P 1'
#
loop_
_entity.id
_entity.type
_entity.pdbx_description
1 polymer ?
#
loop_
_entity_poly.entity_id
_entity_poly.type
_entity_poly.pdbx_seq_one_letter_code
_entity_poly.pdbx_strand_id
1 'polypeptide(L)' 'DYIGIDGHDRVLSAEAGLTWWLNRYAGLTTRVRTEKLTSNLPGRDYTANSIFLGVKVQR' A
#
# COMPACT_ATOMS: atom_id res chain seq x y z
N ASP A 1 18.24 -27.18 -10.00
CA ASP A 1 18.01 -26.11 -10.97
C ASP A 1 16.65 -26.36 -11.60
N TYR A 2 15.66 -25.50 -11.36
CA TYR A 2 14.35 -25.63 -11.99
C TYR A 2 14.03 -24.29 -12.65
N ILE A 3 14.24 -24.26 -13.97
CA ILE A 3 13.97 -23.13 -14.85
C ILE A 3 12.49 -23.12 -15.21
N GLY A 4 11.89 -21.94 -15.18
CA GLY A 4 10.75 -21.61 -16.05
C GLY A 4 9.37 -21.69 -15.41
N ILE A 5 8.99 -20.63 -14.71
CA ILE A 5 7.65 -20.08 -14.87
C ILE A 5 7.85 -18.59 -15.12
N ASP A 6 7.79 -18.20 -16.39
CA ASP A 6 7.62 -16.81 -16.82
C ASP A 6 6.19 -16.38 -16.43
N GLY A 7 5.96 -16.24 -15.13
CA GLY A 7 4.76 -15.65 -14.59
C GLY A 7 4.96 -14.15 -14.65
N HIS A 8 4.38 -13.47 -15.66
CA HIS A 8 4.20 -12.04 -15.58
C HIS A 8 3.20 -11.73 -14.45
N ASP A 9 3.70 -11.71 -13.21
CA ASP A 9 2.96 -11.31 -12.02
C ASP A 9 2.69 -9.81 -12.12
N ARG A 10 1.49 -9.48 -12.60
CA ARG A 10 1.02 -8.09 -12.69
C ARG A 10 0.57 -7.65 -11.30
N VAL A 11 1.51 -7.10 -10.53
CA VAL A 11 1.21 -6.45 -9.25
C VAL A 11 0.63 -5.07 -9.52
N LEU A 12 -0.64 -4.86 -9.20
CA LEU A 12 -1.22 -3.51 -9.17
C LEU A 12 -1.09 -2.96 -7.75
N SER A 13 -0.27 -1.92 -7.61
CA SER A 13 -0.18 -1.14 -6.37
C SER A 13 -0.93 0.17 -6.56
N ALA A 14 -1.88 0.46 -5.68
CA ALA A 14 -2.48 1.77 -5.55
C ALA A 14 -2.18 2.35 -4.17
N GLU A 15 -1.79 3.61 -4.15
CA GLU A 15 -1.43 4.32 -2.93
C GLU A 15 -2.16 5.66 -2.89
N ALA A 16 -2.77 5.96 -1.75
CA ALA A 16 -3.35 7.25 -1.47
C ALA A 16 -2.84 7.78 -0.14
N GLY A 17 -2.43 9.05 -0.12
CA GLY A 17 -1.94 9.73 1.07
C GLY A 17 -2.67 11.04 1.31
N LEU A 18 -2.99 11.31 2.57
CA LEU A 18 -3.57 12.58 3.02
C LEU A 18 -2.78 13.09 4.23
N THR A 19 -2.46 14.38 4.23
CA THR A 19 -1.82 15.05 5.37
C THR A 19 -2.70 16.20 5.82
N TRP A 20 -3.05 16.21 7.10
CA TRP A 20 -3.86 17.24 7.73
C TRP A 20 -3.04 17.95 8.81
N TRP A 21 -2.77 19.24 8.61
CA TRP A 21 -2.16 20.10 9.63
C TRP A 21 -3.22 20.54 10.64
N LEU A 22 -3.07 20.10 11.89
CA LEU A 22 -3.91 20.53 13.02
C LEU A 22 -3.48 21.92 13.52
N ASN A 23 -2.18 22.20 13.47
CA ASN A 23 -1.60 23.50 13.76
C ASN A 23 -0.25 23.65 13.03
N ARG A 24 0.46 24.78 13.22
CA ARG A 24 1.76 25.06 12.58
C ARG A 24 2.87 24.05 12.96
N TYR A 25 2.68 23.31 14.04
CA TYR A 25 3.66 22.41 14.64
C TYR A 25 3.26 20.93 14.56
N ALA A 26 2.01 20.61 14.24
CA ALA A 26 1.47 19.26 14.30
C ALA A 26 0.62 18.96 13.08
N GLY A 27 1.01 17.91 12.36
CA GLY A 27 0.26 17.31 11.27
C GLY A 27 -0.07 15.86 11.55
N LEU A 28 -1.23 15.41 11.10
CA LEU A 28 -1.63 14.01 11.02
C LEU A 28 -1.45 13.55 9.57
N THR A 29 -0.76 12.44 9.37
CA THR A 29 -0.57 11.84 8.06
C THR A 29 -1.27 10.49 8.04
N THR A 30 -2.14 10.31 7.05
CA THR A 30 -2.78 9.03 6.74
C THR A 30 -2.28 8.58 5.37
N ARG A 31 -1.87 7.32 5.27
CA ARG A 31 -1.47 6.71 4.00
C ARG A 31 -2.08 5.34 3.92
N VAL A 32 -2.80 5.08 2.84
CA VAL A 32 -3.38 3.78 2.54
C VAL A 32 -2.68 3.23 1.31
N ARG A 33 -2.16 2.01 1.44
CA ARG A 33 -1.53 1.27 0.35
C ARG A 33 -2.33 0.01 0.15
N THR A 34 -2.90 -0.15 -1.04
CA THR A 34 -3.58 -1.37 -1.45
C THR A 34 -2.72 -2.04 -2.51
N GLU A 35 -2.22 -3.22 -2.20
CA GLU A 35 -1.50 -4.08 -3.12
C GLU A 35 -2.47 -5.20 -3.54
N LYS A 36 -2.93 -5.13 -4.79
CA LYS A 36 -3.75 -6.18 -5.41
C LYS A 36 -2.84 -7.05 -6.26
N LEU A 37 -2.54 -8.23 -5.74
CA LEU A 37 -1.85 -9.29 -6.49
C LEU A 37 -2.88 -10.07 -7.30
N THR A 38 -3.08 -9.70 -8.56
CA THR A 38 -3.87 -10.51 -9.51
C THR A 38 -3.00 -11.66 -10.01
N SER A 39 -3.06 -12.82 -9.35
CA SER A 39 -2.46 -14.06 -9.84
C SER A 39 -3.57 -15.01 -10.34
N ASN A 40 -3.27 -15.78 -11.39
CA ASN A 40 -4.23 -16.49 -12.26
C ASN A 40 -4.87 -17.75 -11.63
N LEU A 41 -5.04 -17.80 -10.31
CA LEU A 41 -5.60 -18.95 -9.57
C LEU A 41 -6.86 -18.52 -8.80
N PRO A 42 -8.05 -19.04 -9.15
CA PRO A 42 -9.30 -18.69 -8.49
C PRO A 42 -9.30 -19.24 -7.05
N GLY A 43 -9.57 -18.37 -6.07
CA GLY A 43 -9.87 -18.80 -4.69
C GLY A 43 -9.07 -18.14 -3.57
N ARG A 44 -8.16 -17.19 -3.86
CA ARG A 44 -7.53 -16.40 -2.77
C ARG A 44 -7.08 -15.03 -3.24
N ASP A 45 -8.02 -14.09 -3.33
CA ASP A 45 -7.74 -12.65 -3.47
C ASP A 45 -6.95 -12.16 -2.26
N TYR A 46 -5.63 -12.31 -2.29
CA TYR A 46 -4.75 -11.78 -1.25
C TYR A 46 -4.59 -10.27 -1.47
N THR A 47 -5.60 -9.51 -1.05
CA THR A 47 -5.56 -8.05 -1.06
C THR A 47 -4.84 -7.60 0.21
N ALA A 48 -3.55 -7.27 0.09
CA ALA A 48 -2.80 -6.68 1.19
C ALA A 48 -3.18 -5.19 1.27
N ASN A 49 -4.10 -4.85 2.19
CA ASN A 49 -4.46 -3.48 2.50
C ASN A 49 -3.65 -3.04 3.72
N SER A 50 -2.64 -2.20 3.49
CA SER A 50 -1.85 -1.61 4.55
C SER A 50 -2.33 -0.19 4.81
N ILE A 51 -2.70 0.11 6.05
CA ILE A 51 -3.09 1.46 6.49
C ILE A 51 -2.02 1.97 7.45
N PHE A 52 -1.48 3.14 7.14
CA PHE A 52 -0.47 3.82 7.91
C PHE A 52 -1.05 5.11 8.49
N LEU A 53 -0.96 5.27 9.80
CA LEU A 53 -1.21 6.53 10.49
C LEU A 53 0.09 7.02 11.12
N GLY A 54 0.41 8.28 10.87
CA GLY A 54 1.59 8.94 11.43
C GLY A 54 1.24 10.32 11.98
N VAL A 55 2.02 10.76 12.96
CA VAL A 55 1.96 12.13 13.47
C VAL A 55 3.28 12.80 13.13
N LYS A 56 3.19 14.00 12.56
CA LYS A 56 4.31 14.85 12.22
C LYS A 56 4.36 16.01 13.20
N VAL A 57 5.43 16.10 13.99
CA VAL A 57 5.67 17.22 14.90
C VAL A 57 6.87 18.02 14.39
N GLN A 58 6.70 19.33 14.24
CA GLN A 58 7.74 20.28 13.85
C GLN A 58 7.88 21.31 14.97
N ARG A 59 9.11 21.58 15.44
CA ARG A 59 9.42 22.62 16.45
C ARG A 59 9.89 23.90 15.78
#